data_AF-A0A848XP44-F1
#
_entry.id   AF-A0A848XP44-F1
#
_cell.length_a   1.000
_cell.length_b   1.000
_cell.length_c   1.000
_cell.angle_alpha   90.00
_cell.angle_beta   90.00
_cell.angle_gamma   90.00
#
_symmetry.space_group_name_H-M   'P 1'
#
loop_
_entity.id
_entity.type
_entity.pdbx_description
1 polymer ?
#
loop_
_entity_poly.entity_id
_entity_poly.type
_entity_poly.pdbx_seq_one_letter_code
_entity_poly.pdbx_strand_id
1 'polypeptide(L)'
;FTQIDVEASFVVEEDIFRWMEGSMAAVAEAAGAEADIPFPRLSHAEAMERFGIDRPDLRFDLEIQDYSDVMGTLDSNILRGALDAGGRIRGLHLVGGAALSRRQIEGIEAAVKAAGAPGLLWAKVQDGSASGPLGRFFTEGTSGALGAADGDLLLVAAGADRVTSPALAAARTAALRVMETDPVRHHAWLWVTEFPVFEDAGDGSLAANHHPFVQPHPDDVHLLDSDPLAVRGQAYDLVYNGTELGSGSIRVHDASLQRRLLGMLGLSDAEIDLKFGFLLEALKAGAPPHGGIALGIDRLTIRLGGGESLRDAIAFPKTTASRALFEGAPSPVPSAELAELGLELSKRGGGDG
;
A
#
# COMPACT_ATOMS: atom_id res chain seq x y z
N PHE A 1 -10.26 -17.50 3.59
CA PHE A 1 -8.94 -17.38 2.98
C PHE A 1 -7.98 -18.23 3.79
N THR A 2 -6.82 -18.54 3.24
CA THR A 2 -5.83 -19.44 3.85
C THR A 2 -4.48 -18.75 3.94
N GLN A 3 -3.80 -18.87 5.09
CA GLN A 3 -2.48 -18.29 5.31
C GLN A 3 -1.44 -19.38 5.64
N ILE A 4 -0.19 -19.14 5.23
CA ILE A 4 0.99 -19.77 5.84
C ILE A 4 1.43 -18.81 6.94
N ASP A 5 1.21 -19.19 8.19
CA ASP A 5 1.57 -18.41 9.35
C ASP A 5 2.90 -18.93 9.92
N VAL A 6 3.86 -18.02 10.08
CA VAL A 6 5.23 -18.34 10.53
C VAL A 6 5.58 -17.40 11.67
N GLU A 7 5.93 -17.96 12.81
CA GLU A 7 6.43 -17.20 13.97
C GLU A 7 7.64 -17.93 14.56
N ALA A 8 8.66 -17.18 14.96
CA ALA A 8 9.88 -17.72 15.53
C ALA A 8 10.41 -16.86 16.69
N SER A 9 11.17 -17.49 17.58
CA SER A 9 11.81 -16.81 18.72
C SER A 9 13.31 -16.64 18.49
N PHE A 10 13.89 -15.60 19.08
CA PHE A 10 15.30 -15.22 18.96
C PHE A 10 15.72 -14.93 17.52
N VAL A 11 14.83 -14.28 16.76
CA VAL A 11 15.02 -13.93 15.35
C VAL A 11 15.11 -12.42 15.15
N VAL A 12 15.76 -12.02 14.07
CA VAL A 12 15.72 -10.66 13.51
C VAL A 12 15.08 -10.68 12.11
N GLU A 13 14.84 -9.51 11.53
CA GLU A 13 14.20 -9.36 10.20
C GLU A 13 14.92 -10.19 9.12
N GLU A 14 16.25 -10.19 9.14
CA GLU A 14 17.08 -10.93 8.18
C GLU A 14 16.85 -12.45 8.22
N ASP A 15 16.54 -13.02 9.38
CA ASP A 15 16.22 -14.45 9.48
C ASP A 15 14.91 -14.76 8.75
N ILE A 16 13.91 -13.91 8.92
CA ILE A 16 12.60 -14.04 8.26
C ILE A 16 12.75 -13.88 6.75
N PHE A 17 13.50 -12.86 6.30
CA PHE A 17 13.77 -12.65 4.88
C PHE A 17 14.40 -13.87 4.25
N ARG A 18 15.49 -14.39 4.84
CA ARG A 18 16.18 -15.57 4.32
C ARG A 18 15.26 -16.79 4.20
N TRP A 19 14.43 -17.07 5.21
CA TRP A 19 13.53 -18.23 5.19
C TRP A 19 12.42 -18.08 4.16
N MET A 20 11.83 -16.88 4.08
CA MET A 20 10.76 -16.61 3.13
C MET A 20 11.27 -16.55 1.71
N GLU A 21 12.42 -15.94 1.45
CA GLU A 21 13.08 -15.94 0.14
C GLU A 21 13.37 -17.36 -0.35
N GLY A 22 13.95 -18.21 0.49
CA GLY A 22 14.17 -19.62 0.14
C GLY A 22 12.87 -20.38 -0.14
N SER A 23 11.82 -20.12 0.65
CA SER A 23 10.50 -20.75 0.46
C SER A 23 9.83 -20.27 -0.83
N MET A 24 9.90 -18.97 -1.12
CA MET A 24 9.30 -18.38 -2.32
C MET A 24 10.07 -18.75 -3.59
N ALA A 25 11.40 -18.91 -3.52
CA ALA A 25 12.18 -19.44 -4.63
C ALA A 25 11.72 -20.87 -5.01
N ALA A 26 11.51 -21.74 -4.01
CA ALA A 26 11.00 -23.08 -4.24
C ALA A 26 9.56 -23.09 -4.81
N VAL A 27 8.70 -22.19 -4.33
CA VAL A 27 7.33 -22.04 -4.87
C VAL A 27 7.36 -21.51 -6.30
N ALA A 28 8.23 -20.53 -6.59
CA ALA A 28 8.40 -19.97 -7.93
C ALA A 28 8.90 -21.03 -8.91
N GLU A 29 9.92 -21.81 -8.54
CA GLU A 29 10.41 -22.94 -9.33
C GLU A 29 9.28 -23.93 -9.66
N ALA A 30 8.48 -24.32 -8.66
CA ALA A 30 7.34 -25.21 -8.87
C ALA A 30 6.25 -24.63 -9.80
N ALA A 31 6.13 -23.30 -9.86
CA ALA A 31 5.22 -22.59 -10.74
C ALA A 31 5.83 -22.21 -12.10
N GLY A 32 7.12 -22.51 -12.35
CA GLY A 32 7.83 -22.09 -13.55
C GLY A 32 8.08 -20.58 -13.63
N ALA A 33 8.16 -19.92 -12.48
CA ALA A 33 8.45 -18.49 -12.33
C ALA A 33 9.90 -18.26 -11.87
N GLU A 34 10.47 -17.13 -12.27
CA GLU A 34 11.82 -16.71 -11.84
C GLU A 34 11.77 -16.04 -10.46
N ALA A 35 12.76 -16.35 -9.61
CA ALA A 35 12.90 -15.79 -8.27
C ALA A 35 14.38 -15.73 -7.88
N ASP A 36 15.05 -14.64 -8.26
CA ASP A 36 16.45 -14.40 -7.90
C ASP A 36 16.53 -13.85 -6.47
N ILE A 37 17.16 -14.62 -5.58
CA ILE A 37 17.43 -14.21 -4.18
C ILE A 37 18.84 -13.60 -4.04
N PRO A 38 19.05 -12.63 -3.13
CA PRO A 38 18.04 -12.01 -2.27
C PRO A 38 17.07 -11.12 -3.06
N PHE A 39 15.83 -11.00 -2.59
CA PHE A 39 14.87 -10.10 -3.23
C PHE A 39 15.29 -8.64 -2.98
N PRO A 40 15.05 -7.73 -3.94
CA PRO A 40 15.32 -6.31 -3.72
C PRO A 40 14.48 -5.80 -2.55
N ARG A 41 14.98 -4.76 -1.88
CA ARG A 41 14.31 -4.16 -0.72
C ARG A 41 14.14 -2.66 -0.96
N LEU A 42 12.97 -2.14 -0.59
CA LEU A 42 12.70 -0.72 -0.49
C LEU A 42 12.22 -0.42 0.93
N SER A 43 12.63 0.70 1.50
CA SER A 43 11.89 1.27 2.63
C SER A 43 10.50 1.71 2.15
N HIS A 44 9.53 1.73 3.06
CA HIS A 44 8.20 2.27 2.82
C HIS A 44 8.30 3.72 2.30
N ALA A 45 9.21 4.51 2.87
CA ALA A 45 9.49 5.88 2.40
C ALA A 45 9.91 5.92 0.93
N GLU A 46 10.85 5.06 0.50
CA GLU A 46 11.26 4.97 -0.90
C GLU A 46 10.14 4.49 -1.82
N ALA A 47 9.35 3.50 -1.39
CA ALA A 47 8.20 3.00 -2.15
C ALA A 47 7.15 4.11 -2.37
N MET A 48 6.84 4.86 -1.31
CA MET A 48 5.91 5.99 -1.38
C MET A 48 6.46 7.16 -2.19
N GLU A 49 7.76 7.43 -2.12
CA GLU A 49 8.40 8.52 -2.90
C GLU A 49 8.42 8.19 -4.39
N ARG A 50 8.85 6.98 -4.75
CA ARG A 50 9.09 6.59 -6.15
C ARG A 50 7.82 6.08 -6.85
N PHE A 51 6.85 5.55 -6.11
CA PHE A 51 5.68 4.89 -6.71
C PHE A 51 4.34 5.32 -6.12
N GLY A 52 4.34 6.03 -5.00
CA GLY A 52 3.11 6.51 -4.35
C GLY A 52 2.29 5.40 -3.70
N ILE A 53 2.86 4.20 -3.55
CA ILE A 53 2.22 3.02 -2.98
C ILE A 53 3.27 2.08 -2.34
N ASP A 54 2.87 1.41 -1.26
CA ASP A 54 3.64 0.43 -0.48
C ASP A 54 3.81 -0.96 -1.15
N ARG A 55 3.17 -1.19 -2.28
CA ARG A 55 3.22 -2.44 -3.05
C ARG A 55 3.45 -2.16 -4.54
N PRO A 56 4.58 -1.52 -4.89
CA PRO A 56 4.81 -1.08 -6.25
C PRO A 56 5.03 -2.26 -7.20
N ASP A 57 4.51 -2.13 -8.41
CA ASP A 57 4.79 -3.08 -9.49
C ASP A 57 6.11 -2.72 -10.17
N LEU A 58 7.20 -3.37 -9.74
CA LEU A 58 8.54 -3.15 -10.29
C LEU A 58 8.76 -3.82 -11.65
N ARG A 59 7.72 -4.35 -12.31
CA ARG A 59 7.86 -4.79 -13.71
C ARG A 59 7.98 -3.63 -14.70
N PHE A 60 7.71 -2.41 -14.26
CA PHE A 60 7.68 -1.22 -15.12
C PHE A 60 8.55 -0.09 -14.56
N ASP A 61 9.44 0.42 -15.39
CA ASP A 61 10.33 1.53 -15.07
C ASP A 61 9.61 2.87 -15.30
N LEU A 62 8.61 3.17 -14.47
CA LEU A 62 7.87 4.42 -14.48
C LEU A 62 7.76 4.94 -13.04
N GLU A 63 8.67 5.80 -12.65
CA GLU A 63 8.73 6.37 -11.30
C GLU A 63 8.11 7.76 -11.24
N ILE A 64 7.66 8.13 -10.05
CA ILE A 64 7.25 9.49 -9.71
C ILE A 64 8.51 10.36 -9.61
N GLN A 65 8.43 11.54 -10.21
CA GLN A 65 9.47 12.56 -10.13
C GLN A 65 8.96 13.78 -9.39
N ASP A 66 9.84 14.42 -8.62
CA ASP A 66 9.57 15.72 -8.00
C ASP A 66 9.90 16.84 -8.99
N TYR A 67 8.89 17.65 -9.30
CA TYR A 67 8.99 18.78 -10.21
C TYR A 67 8.82 20.12 -9.48
N SER A 68 8.82 20.12 -8.14
CA SER A 68 8.51 21.31 -7.32
C SER A 68 9.40 22.50 -7.66
N ASP A 69 10.70 22.29 -7.82
CA ASP A 69 11.67 23.35 -8.12
C ASP A 69 11.40 24.01 -9.48
N VAL A 70 11.14 23.20 -10.51
CA VAL A 70 10.94 23.70 -11.89
C VAL A 70 9.53 24.24 -12.08
N MET A 71 8.52 23.51 -11.61
CA MET A 71 7.12 23.89 -11.80
C MET A 71 6.66 24.99 -10.84
N GLY A 72 7.36 25.20 -9.72
CA GLY A 72 7.11 26.30 -8.78
C GLY A 72 7.37 27.68 -9.39
N THR A 73 8.22 27.78 -10.42
CA THR A 73 8.49 29.06 -11.11
C THR A 73 7.43 29.42 -12.14
N LEU A 74 6.50 28.50 -12.46
CA LEU A 74 5.46 28.73 -13.47
C LEU A 74 4.39 29.69 -12.93
N ASP A 75 3.75 30.44 -13.84
CA ASP A 75 2.68 31.38 -13.50
C ASP A 75 1.32 30.65 -13.37
N SER A 76 1.24 29.72 -12.42
CA SER A 76 0.04 28.93 -12.14
C SER A 76 -0.33 29.02 -10.66
N ASN A 77 -1.46 29.67 -10.37
CA ASN A 77 -2.00 29.78 -9.01
C ASN A 77 -2.28 28.41 -8.37
N ILE A 78 -2.61 27.39 -9.16
CA ILE A 78 -2.86 26.03 -8.65
C ILE A 78 -1.56 25.41 -8.14
N LEU A 79 -0.47 25.54 -8.90
CA LEU A 79 0.84 24.99 -8.53
C LEU A 79 1.44 25.75 -7.35
N ARG A 80 1.40 27.08 -7.41
CA ARG A 80 1.89 27.92 -6.31
C ARG A 80 1.10 27.73 -5.03
N GLY A 81 -0.22 27.68 -5.11
CA GLY A 81 -1.08 27.43 -3.95
C GLY A 81 -0.82 26.07 -3.29
N ALA A 82 -0.42 25.05 -4.05
CA ALA A 82 -0.03 23.76 -3.49
C ALA A 82 1.29 23.84 -2.70
N LEU A 83 2.29 24.54 -3.23
CA LEU A 83 3.58 24.77 -2.55
C LEU A 83 3.41 25.66 -1.30
N ASP A 84 2.63 26.73 -1.40
CA ASP A 84 2.33 27.64 -0.28
C ASP A 84 1.63 26.92 0.87
N ALA A 85 0.87 25.86 0.58
CA ALA A 85 0.23 24.99 1.57
C ALA A 85 1.16 23.90 2.14
N GLY A 86 2.46 23.92 1.81
CA GLY A 86 3.43 22.92 2.23
C GLY A 86 3.36 21.60 1.46
N GLY A 87 2.66 21.56 0.33
CA GLY A 87 2.61 20.42 -0.58
C GLY A 87 3.77 20.38 -1.56
N ARG A 88 3.74 19.39 -2.46
CA ARG A 88 4.74 19.21 -3.53
C ARG A 88 4.07 19.15 -4.90
N ILE A 89 4.85 19.35 -5.95
CA ILE A 89 4.43 19.14 -7.35
C ILE A 89 5.18 17.92 -7.87
N ARG A 90 4.47 16.80 -8.02
CA ARG A 90 5.06 15.52 -8.41
C ARG A 90 4.35 14.95 -9.63
N GLY A 91 5.01 14.12 -10.41
CA GLY A 91 4.41 13.61 -11.63
C GLY A 91 5.10 12.42 -12.27
N LEU A 92 4.51 11.96 -13.37
CA LEU A 92 4.98 10.86 -14.19
C LEU A 92 5.40 11.40 -15.55
N HIS A 93 6.54 10.92 -16.04
CA HIS A 93 7.04 11.21 -17.37
C HIS A 93 6.79 10.02 -18.29
N LEU A 94 5.86 10.19 -19.22
CA LEU A 94 5.49 9.17 -20.20
C LEU A 94 6.21 9.43 -21.52
N VAL A 95 7.31 8.72 -21.74
CA VAL A 95 8.07 8.77 -23.00
C VAL A 95 7.17 8.32 -24.16
N GLY A 96 7.07 9.14 -25.22
CA GLY A 96 6.16 8.88 -26.35
C GLY A 96 4.67 9.06 -26.03
N GLY A 97 4.32 9.49 -24.81
CA GLY A 97 2.94 9.62 -24.35
C GLY A 97 2.13 10.74 -25.04
N ALA A 98 2.76 11.63 -25.82
CA ALA A 98 2.03 12.64 -26.58
C ALA A 98 1.09 12.04 -27.64
N ALA A 99 1.34 10.79 -28.06
CA ALA A 99 0.48 10.02 -28.96
C ALA A 99 -0.90 9.71 -28.36
N LEU A 100 -1.05 9.72 -27.03
CA LEU A 100 -2.32 9.40 -26.38
C LEU A 100 -3.42 10.39 -26.76
N SER A 101 -4.59 9.90 -27.14
CA SER A 101 -5.76 10.75 -27.39
C SER A 101 -6.21 11.46 -26.12
N ARG A 102 -6.96 12.57 -26.28
CA ARG A 102 -7.56 13.29 -25.14
C ARG A 102 -8.44 12.37 -24.29
N ARG A 103 -9.21 11.49 -24.92
CA ARG A 103 -10.08 10.51 -24.24
C ARG A 103 -9.27 9.52 -23.37
N GLN A 104 -8.09 9.10 -23.85
CA GLN A 104 -7.20 8.24 -23.09
C GLN A 104 -6.66 8.95 -21.85
N ILE A 105 -6.25 10.22 -21.97
CA ILE A 105 -5.81 11.04 -20.84
C ILE A 105 -6.95 11.28 -19.85
N GLU A 106 -8.17 11.55 -20.32
CA GLU A 106 -9.37 11.67 -19.47
C GLU A 106 -9.68 10.37 -18.71
N GLY A 107 -9.38 9.21 -19.30
CA GLY A 107 -9.47 7.92 -18.61
C GLY A 107 -8.46 7.77 -17.47
N ILE A 108 -7.23 8.26 -17.66
CA ILE A 108 -6.20 8.31 -16.61
C ILE A 108 -6.64 9.27 -15.50
N GLU A 109 -7.14 10.46 -15.85
CA GLU A 109 -7.67 11.44 -14.89
C GLU A 109 -8.86 10.87 -14.09
N ALA A 110 -9.71 10.04 -14.70
CA ALA A 110 -10.80 9.36 -13.99
C ALA A 110 -10.27 8.39 -12.91
N ALA A 111 -9.19 7.67 -13.18
CA ALA A 111 -8.52 6.82 -12.18
C ALA A 111 -7.96 7.65 -11.02
N VAL A 112 -7.38 8.82 -11.31
CA VAL A 112 -6.89 9.78 -10.30
C VAL A 112 -8.01 10.29 -9.40
N LYS A 113 -9.16 10.65 -10.00
CA LYS A 113 -10.33 11.10 -9.24
C LYS A 113 -10.92 9.99 -8.37
N ALA A 114 -10.95 8.75 -8.87
CA ALA A 114 -11.38 7.59 -8.09
C ALA A 114 -10.45 7.33 -6.88
N ALA A 115 -9.17 7.72 -6.96
CA ALA A 115 -8.21 7.67 -5.86
C ALA A 115 -8.31 8.86 -4.88
N GLY A 116 -9.28 9.76 -5.06
CA GLY A 116 -9.61 10.83 -4.10
C GLY A 116 -8.96 12.19 -4.39
N ALA A 117 -8.15 12.33 -5.44
CA ALA A 117 -7.61 13.62 -5.84
C ALA A 117 -8.59 14.45 -6.69
N PRO A 118 -8.55 15.79 -6.60
CA PRO A 118 -9.49 16.65 -7.34
C PRO A 118 -9.28 16.64 -8.86
N GLY A 119 -8.08 16.28 -9.34
CA GLY A 119 -7.78 16.19 -10.76
C GLY A 119 -6.32 15.88 -11.05
N LEU A 120 -5.99 15.83 -12.33
CA LEU A 120 -4.65 15.58 -12.86
C LEU A 120 -4.31 16.67 -13.89
N LEU A 121 -3.18 17.35 -13.72
CA LEU A 121 -2.67 18.28 -14.70
C LEU A 121 -1.81 17.50 -15.72
N TRP A 122 -1.80 17.93 -16.98
CA TRP A 122 -0.97 17.30 -17.99
C TRP A 122 -0.47 18.27 -19.05
N ALA A 123 0.71 17.95 -19.58
CA ALA A 123 1.35 18.67 -20.68
C ALA A 123 1.87 17.68 -21.72
N LYS A 124 1.47 17.85 -22.99
CA LYS A 124 2.08 17.16 -24.13
C LYS A 124 3.15 18.04 -24.74
N VAL A 125 4.34 17.50 -24.95
CA VAL A 125 5.44 18.21 -25.60
C VAL A 125 5.50 17.76 -27.06
N GLN A 126 5.28 18.67 -28.01
CA GLN A 126 5.28 18.41 -29.45
C GLN A 126 5.72 19.65 -30.22
N ASP A 127 6.52 19.45 -31.27
CA ASP A 127 7.00 20.49 -32.18
C ASP A 127 7.67 21.67 -31.44
N GLY A 128 8.45 21.36 -30.38
CA GLY A 128 9.10 22.36 -29.53
C GLY A 128 8.17 23.19 -28.65
N SER A 129 6.90 22.81 -28.53
CA SER A 129 5.88 23.49 -27.72
C SER A 129 5.15 22.53 -26.77
N ALA A 130 4.50 23.06 -25.74
CA ALA A 130 3.69 22.27 -24.82
C ALA A 130 2.20 22.62 -24.91
N SER A 131 1.34 21.61 -24.99
CA SER A 131 -0.12 21.76 -25.01
C SER A 131 -0.79 21.07 -23.82
N GLY A 132 -2.02 21.47 -23.50
CA GLY A 132 -2.79 20.94 -22.38
C GLY A 132 -2.97 21.92 -21.21
N PRO A 133 -3.73 21.53 -20.16
CA PRO A 133 -4.02 22.38 -19.01
C PRO A 133 -2.76 22.87 -18.28
N LEU A 134 -1.69 22.06 -18.29
CA LEU A 134 -0.39 22.44 -17.74
C LEU A 134 0.50 23.11 -18.79
N GLY A 135 0.49 22.60 -20.03
CA GLY A 135 1.37 23.07 -21.10
C GLY A 135 1.24 24.57 -21.41
N ARG A 136 0.05 25.16 -21.20
CA ARG A 136 -0.16 26.61 -21.36
C ARG A 136 0.71 27.50 -20.46
N PHE A 137 1.30 26.94 -19.41
CA PHE A 137 2.17 27.66 -18.48
C PHE A 137 3.66 27.47 -18.79
N PHE A 138 4.02 26.57 -19.71
CA PHE A 138 5.41 26.29 -20.02
C PHE A 138 6.02 27.46 -20.79
N THR A 139 7.19 27.89 -20.36
CA THR A 139 8.04 28.89 -21.03
C THR A 139 9.17 28.22 -21.80
N GLU A 140 9.94 29.00 -22.55
CA GLU A 140 11.17 28.52 -23.20
C GLU A 140 12.10 27.86 -22.16
N GLY A 141 12.54 26.64 -22.45
CA GLY A 141 13.40 25.86 -21.55
C GLY A 141 12.68 25.04 -20.48
N THR A 142 11.37 25.25 -20.22
CA THR A 142 10.62 24.48 -19.20
C THR A 142 10.65 22.98 -19.48
N SER A 143 10.33 22.55 -20.71
CA SER A 143 10.35 21.13 -21.08
C SER A 143 11.73 20.50 -20.89
N GLY A 144 12.79 21.21 -21.27
CA GLY A 144 14.17 20.73 -21.11
C GLY A 144 14.59 20.61 -19.65
N ALA A 145 14.18 21.54 -18.79
CA ALA A 145 14.42 21.48 -17.34
C ALA A 145 13.68 20.30 -16.67
N LEU A 146 12.55 19.88 -17.25
CA LEU A 146 11.78 18.71 -16.83
C LEU A 146 12.25 17.40 -17.51
N GLY A 147 13.29 17.46 -18.35
CA GLY A 147 13.78 16.31 -19.12
C GLY A 147 12.82 15.81 -20.20
N ALA A 148 11.74 16.54 -20.51
CA ALA A 148 10.74 16.13 -21.48
C ALA A 148 11.15 16.48 -22.91
N ALA A 149 11.12 15.49 -23.80
CA ALA A 149 11.42 15.64 -25.22
C ALA A 149 10.14 15.75 -26.07
N ASP A 150 10.28 16.15 -27.33
CA ASP A 150 9.20 16.11 -28.30
C ASP A 150 8.67 14.68 -28.44
N GLY A 151 7.35 14.53 -28.28
CA GLY A 151 6.67 13.24 -28.25
C GLY A 151 6.25 12.79 -26.85
N ASP A 152 6.64 13.50 -25.78
CA ASP A 152 6.39 13.07 -24.40
C ASP A 152 5.13 13.67 -23.79
N LEU A 153 4.64 13.02 -22.73
CA LEU A 153 3.54 13.49 -21.91
C LEU A 153 3.95 13.52 -20.44
N LEU A 154 3.75 14.66 -19.80
CA LEU A 154 3.88 14.82 -18.35
C LEU A 154 2.50 14.76 -17.72
N LEU A 155 2.35 13.94 -16.68
CA LEU A 155 1.16 13.88 -15.82
C LEU A 155 1.55 14.37 -14.43
N VAL A 156 0.82 15.32 -13.85
CA VAL A 156 1.25 16.06 -12.66
C VAL A 156 0.11 16.19 -11.66
N ALA A 157 0.43 15.91 -10.40
CA ALA A 157 -0.41 16.19 -9.25
C ALA A 157 0.31 17.18 -8.32
N ALA A 158 -0.44 18.14 -7.76
CA ALA A 158 0.10 19.16 -6.87
C ALA A 158 -0.70 19.19 -5.57
N GLY A 159 -0.01 19.11 -4.42
CA GLY A 159 -0.64 19.11 -3.10
C GLY A 159 0.08 18.22 -2.09
N ALA A 160 -0.57 17.95 -0.97
CA ALA A 160 -0.03 17.09 0.09
C ALA A 160 0.14 15.64 -0.37
N ASP A 161 1.19 14.97 0.11
CA ASP A 161 1.56 13.62 -0.34
C ASP A 161 0.50 12.56 -0.06
N ARG A 162 -0.20 12.68 1.07
CA ARG A 162 -1.35 11.82 1.40
C ARG A 162 -2.46 11.82 0.35
N VAL A 163 -2.53 12.84 -0.50
CA VAL A 163 -3.47 12.94 -1.63
C VAL A 163 -2.78 12.61 -2.95
N THR A 164 -1.58 13.15 -3.18
CA THR A 164 -0.89 13.05 -4.48
C THR A 164 -0.25 11.67 -4.70
N SER A 165 0.23 10.98 -3.66
CA SER A 165 0.82 9.63 -3.76
C SER A 165 -0.18 8.59 -4.31
N PRO A 166 -1.36 8.36 -3.69
CA PRO A 166 -2.32 7.38 -4.22
C PRO A 166 -2.87 7.78 -5.60
N ALA A 167 -3.00 9.09 -5.85
CA ALA A 167 -3.38 9.61 -7.16
C ALA A 167 -2.35 9.27 -8.25
N LEU A 168 -1.07 9.49 -7.99
CA LEU A 168 0.00 9.19 -8.95
C LEU A 168 0.20 7.69 -9.13
N ALA A 169 0.01 6.87 -8.09
CA ALA A 169 0.00 5.41 -8.22
C ALA A 169 -1.14 4.92 -9.14
N ALA A 170 -2.34 5.49 -8.99
CA ALA A 170 -3.48 5.21 -9.87
C ALA A 170 -3.23 5.70 -11.30
N ALA A 171 -2.66 6.90 -11.47
CA ALA A 171 -2.30 7.45 -12.77
C ALA A 171 -1.27 6.55 -13.47
N ARG A 172 -0.25 6.10 -12.76
CA ARG A 172 0.80 5.18 -13.25
C ARG A 172 0.18 3.91 -13.80
N THR A 173 -0.67 3.26 -13.01
CA THR A 173 -1.34 2.00 -13.40
C THR A 173 -2.22 2.19 -14.64
N ALA A 174 -3.00 3.28 -14.69
CA ALA A 174 -3.84 3.59 -15.83
C ALA A 174 -3.03 3.94 -17.09
N ALA A 175 -1.93 4.69 -16.94
CA ALA A 175 -1.04 5.06 -18.02
C ALA A 175 -0.37 3.84 -18.66
N LEU A 176 0.22 2.96 -17.86
CA LEU A 176 0.86 1.72 -18.33
C LEU A 176 -0.12 0.85 -19.15
N ARG A 177 -1.37 0.74 -18.67
CA ARG A 177 -2.42 -0.01 -19.37
C ARG A 177 -2.80 0.64 -20.70
N VAL A 178 -2.98 1.95 -20.72
CA VAL A 178 -3.43 2.70 -21.91
C VAL A 178 -2.34 2.80 -22.97
N MET A 179 -1.08 2.85 -22.55
CA MET A 179 0.09 2.82 -23.42
C MET A 179 0.47 1.41 -23.87
N GLU A 180 -0.19 0.37 -23.35
CA GLU A 180 0.15 -1.03 -23.59
C GLU A 180 1.65 -1.28 -23.33
N THR A 181 2.17 -0.70 -22.25
CA THR A 181 3.60 -0.77 -21.93
C THR A 181 3.99 -2.20 -21.62
N ASP A 182 4.99 -2.71 -22.32
CA ASP A 182 5.57 -4.02 -22.01
C ASP A 182 6.39 -3.96 -20.71
N PRO A 183 6.27 -4.98 -19.86
CA PRO A 183 7.09 -5.04 -18.65
C PRO A 183 8.56 -5.29 -19.01
N VAL A 184 9.48 -4.66 -18.28
CA VAL A 184 10.94 -4.87 -18.45
C VAL A 184 11.41 -6.20 -17.84
N ARG A 185 10.54 -6.87 -17.09
CA ARG A 185 10.73 -8.20 -16.48
C ARG A 185 9.38 -8.86 -16.20
N HIS A 186 9.30 -10.19 -16.29
CA HIS A 186 8.03 -10.91 -16.06
C HIS A 186 7.70 -11.10 -14.57
N HIS A 187 8.74 -11.28 -13.75
CA HIS A 187 8.64 -11.54 -12.32
C HIS A 187 9.39 -10.45 -11.55
N ALA A 188 8.69 -9.80 -10.62
CA ALA A 188 9.24 -8.76 -9.77
C ALA A 188 8.88 -9.05 -8.31
N TRP A 189 9.85 -9.61 -7.59
CA TRP A 189 9.80 -9.79 -6.14
C TRP A 189 10.35 -8.54 -5.45
N LEU A 190 9.81 -8.19 -4.29
CA LEU A 190 10.23 -7.02 -3.52
C LEU A 190 9.88 -7.23 -2.04
N TRP A 191 10.79 -6.84 -1.15
CA TRP A 191 10.45 -6.51 0.23
C TRP A 191 10.21 -5.02 0.37
N VAL A 192 9.08 -4.63 0.97
CA VAL A 192 8.90 -3.28 1.51
C VAL A 192 9.11 -3.36 3.01
N THR A 193 9.90 -2.45 3.57
CA THR A 193 10.41 -2.49 4.94
C THR A 193 10.26 -1.14 5.62
N GLU A 194 10.54 -1.04 6.92
CA GLU A 194 10.55 0.25 7.64
C GLU A 194 9.20 1.01 7.57
N PHE A 195 8.09 0.28 7.61
CA PHE A 195 6.76 0.89 7.70
C PHE A 195 6.63 1.71 8.99
N PRO A 196 5.94 2.85 8.98
CA PRO A 196 5.61 3.57 10.20
C PRO A 196 4.87 2.67 11.20
N VAL A 197 5.14 2.80 12.51
CA VAL A 197 4.37 2.07 13.54
C VAL A 197 2.93 2.59 13.59
N PHE A 198 2.77 3.91 13.39
CA PHE A 198 1.49 4.60 13.45
C PHE A 198 1.14 5.27 12.13
N GLU A 199 -0.15 5.43 11.90
CA GLU A 199 -0.70 6.29 10.85
C GLU A 199 -1.72 7.28 11.44
N ASP A 200 -1.99 8.37 10.74
CA ASP A 200 -3.03 9.32 11.12
C ASP A 200 -4.40 8.74 10.78
N ALA A 201 -5.27 8.60 11.78
CA ALA A 201 -6.64 8.11 11.62
C ALA A 201 -7.56 9.10 10.86
N GLY A 202 -7.08 10.31 10.59
CA GLY A 202 -7.79 11.36 9.85
C GLY A 202 -8.56 12.34 10.73
N ASP A 203 -8.63 12.09 12.04
CA ASP A 203 -9.22 12.97 13.06
C ASP A 203 -8.16 13.55 14.03
N GLY A 204 -6.87 13.34 13.72
CA GLY A 204 -5.74 13.72 14.56
C GLY A 204 -5.36 12.69 15.62
N SER A 205 -6.07 11.57 15.72
CA SER A 205 -5.66 10.41 16.50
C SER A 205 -4.74 9.47 15.73
N LEU A 206 -4.01 8.62 16.46
CA LEU A 206 -3.13 7.62 15.87
C LEU A 206 -3.88 6.30 15.70
N ALA A 207 -3.72 5.68 14.53
CA ALA A 207 -4.05 4.28 14.30
C ALA A 207 -2.76 3.46 14.14
N ALA A 208 -2.84 2.15 14.39
CA ALA A 208 -1.72 1.26 14.10
C ALA A 208 -1.67 1.02 12.59
N ASN A 209 -0.50 1.18 11.97
CA ASN A 209 -0.37 1.02 10.52
C ASN A 209 -0.64 -0.44 10.08
N HIS A 210 0.02 -1.42 10.72
CA HIS A 210 -0.26 -2.85 10.49
C HIS A 210 -1.07 -3.47 11.63
N HIS A 211 -0.48 -3.51 12.82
CA HIS A 211 -1.10 -4.04 14.04
C HIS A 211 -0.38 -3.44 15.26
N PRO A 212 -1.02 -3.41 16.44
CA PRO A 212 -0.50 -2.68 17.61
C PRO A 212 0.73 -3.33 18.27
N PHE A 213 1.29 -4.39 17.71
CA PHE A 213 2.35 -5.21 18.31
C PHE A 213 3.68 -5.14 17.56
N VAL A 214 3.78 -4.25 16.55
CA VAL A 214 5.02 -4.05 15.78
C VAL A 214 6.07 -3.43 16.69
N GLN A 215 7.27 -4.03 16.72
CA GLN A 215 8.43 -3.49 17.41
C GLN A 215 8.88 -2.20 16.72
N PRO A 216 8.90 -1.04 17.43
CA PRO A 216 9.49 0.17 16.89
C PRO A 216 10.99 -0.04 16.61
N HIS A 217 11.48 0.60 15.55
CA HIS A 217 12.89 0.59 15.19
C HIS A 217 13.70 1.20 16.36
N PRO A 218 14.78 0.55 16.83
CA PRO A 218 15.52 0.97 18.02
C PRO A 218 15.99 2.43 17.97
N ASP A 219 16.41 2.89 16.79
CA ASP A 219 16.90 4.26 16.59
C ASP A 219 15.79 5.32 16.70
N ASP A 220 14.52 4.94 16.57
CA ASP A 220 13.40 5.88 16.47
C ASP A 220 12.54 5.91 17.74
N VAL A 221 12.79 5.02 18.72
CA VAL A 221 12.02 4.93 19.97
C VAL A 221 11.94 6.28 20.70
N HIS A 222 12.98 7.11 20.57
CA HIS A 222 13.03 8.44 21.17
C HIS A 222 12.00 9.43 20.58
N LEU A 223 11.47 9.16 19.38
CA LEU A 223 10.48 10.00 18.70
C LEU A 223 9.05 9.71 19.11
N LEU A 224 8.78 8.63 19.87
CA LEU A 224 7.42 8.22 20.25
C LEU A 224 6.58 9.35 20.88
N ASP A 225 7.19 10.23 21.69
CA ASP A 225 6.45 11.34 22.33
C ASP A 225 6.44 12.62 21.49
N SER A 226 7.43 12.84 20.64
CA SER A 226 7.62 14.11 19.92
C SER A 226 7.11 14.08 18.49
N ASP A 227 7.29 12.96 17.80
CA ASP A 227 6.89 12.76 16.40
C ASP A 227 6.58 11.27 16.15
N PRO A 228 5.45 10.76 16.67
CA PRO A 228 5.10 9.34 16.59
C PRO A 228 4.91 8.83 15.16
N LEU A 229 4.52 9.71 14.22
CA LEU A 229 4.32 9.34 12.81
C LEU A 229 5.64 9.10 12.08
N ALA A 230 6.77 9.60 12.60
CA ALA A 230 8.10 9.35 12.06
C ALA A 230 8.74 8.06 12.59
N VAL A 231 8.12 7.39 13.56
CA VAL A 231 8.67 6.16 14.16
C VAL A 231 8.52 5.00 13.19
N ARG A 232 9.64 4.52 12.64
CA ARG A 232 9.65 3.31 11.81
C ARG A 232 9.45 2.08 12.69
N GLY A 233 8.78 1.08 12.15
CA GLY A 233 8.60 -0.23 12.73
C GLY A 233 9.49 -1.25 12.02
N GLN A 234 9.87 -2.29 12.75
CA GLN A 234 10.47 -3.50 12.18
C GLN A 234 9.38 -4.37 11.54
N ALA A 235 8.70 -3.80 10.55
CA ALA A 235 7.61 -4.39 9.80
C ALA A 235 7.98 -4.46 8.32
N TYR A 236 7.49 -5.49 7.66
CA TYR A 236 7.88 -5.82 6.31
C TYR A 236 6.78 -6.56 5.56
N ASP A 237 6.65 -6.22 4.28
CA ASP A 237 5.71 -6.83 3.36
C ASP A 237 6.47 -7.47 2.20
N LEU A 238 6.10 -8.71 1.86
CA LEU A 238 6.56 -9.36 0.64
C LEU A 238 5.61 -9.00 -0.50
N VAL A 239 6.13 -8.40 -1.56
CA VAL A 239 5.38 -7.96 -2.73
C VAL A 239 5.85 -8.73 -3.95
N TYR A 240 4.90 -9.14 -4.79
CA TYR A 240 5.15 -9.76 -6.08
C TYR A 240 4.27 -9.12 -7.16
N ASN A 241 4.88 -8.59 -8.21
CA ASN A 241 4.19 -7.96 -9.35
C ASN A 241 3.13 -6.93 -8.91
N GLY A 242 3.49 -6.07 -7.95
CA GLY A 242 2.60 -5.04 -7.40
C GLY A 242 1.46 -5.55 -6.53
N THR A 243 1.57 -6.80 -6.04
CA THR A 243 0.62 -7.41 -5.13
C THR A 243 1.35 -7.86 -3.87
N GLU A 244 0.93 -7.36 -2.72
CA GLU A 244 1.34 -7.86 -1.41
C GLU A 244 0.98 -9.35 -1.29
N LEU A 245 1.94 -10.23 -1.05
CA LEU A 245 1.74 -11.66 -0.82
C LEU A 245 1.70 -12.01 0.66
N GLY A 246 2.33 -11.21 1.51
CA GLY A 246 2.24 -11.35 2.96
C GLY A 246 2.87 -10.20 3.69
N SER A 247 2.55 -10.13 4.97
CA SER A 247 2.96 -9.06 5.88
C SER A 247 3.43 -9.66 7.20
N GLY A 248 4.45 -9.05 7.78
CA GLY A 248 5.10 -9.54 8.99
C GLY A 248 5.78 -8.42 9.77
N SER A 249 6.21 -8.75 10.97
CA SER A 249 6.99 -7.84 11.81
C SER A 249 7.73 -8.59 12.91
N ILE A 250 8.78 -7.93 13.43
CA ILE A 250 9.29 -8.23 14.76
C ILE A 250 8.30 -7.69 15.78
N ARG A 251 8.04 -8.48 16.82
CA ARG A 251 7.02 -8.17 17.82
C ARG A 251 7.63 -7.47 19.03
N VAL A 252 6.85 -6.58 19.61
CA VAL A 252 7.14 -6.04 20.93
C VAL A 252 7.10 -7.17 21.95
N HIS A 253 8.23 -7.37 22.65
CA HIS A 253 8.35 -8.36 23.71
C HIS A 253 8.50 -7.73 25.10
N ASP A 254 8.60 -6.40 25.18
CA ASP A 254 8.59 -5.65 26.44
C ASP A 254 7.18 -5.17 26.79
N ALA A 255 6.67 -5.59 27.96
CA ALA A 255 5.31 -5.29 28.38
C ALA A 255 5.07 -3.78 28.63
N SER A 256 6.11 -3.04 29.05
CA SER A 256 5.98 -1.61 29.34
C SER A 256 5.88 -0.80 28.05
N LEU A 257 6.69 -1.15 27.06
CA LEU A 257 6.63 -0.60 25.71
C LEU A 257 5.30 -0.94 25.06
N GLN A 258 4.85 -2.19 25.13
CA GLN A 258 3.58 -2.60 24.55
C GLN A 258 2.39 -1.81 25.14
N ARG A 259 2.36 -1.63 26.46
CA ARG A 259 1.34 -0.79 27.13
C ARG A 259 1.41 0.64 26.64
N ARG A 260 2.61 1.22 26.52
CA ARG A 260 2.81 2.59 26.03
C ARG A 260 2.25 2.75 24.62
N LEU A 261 2.56 1.84 23.69
CA LEU A 261 2.05 1.88 22.32
C LEU A 261 0.52 1.78 22.27
N LEU A 262 -0.09 0.89 23.07
CA LEU A 262 -1.55 0.79 23.18
C LEU A 262 -2.18 2.08 23.72
N GLY A 263 -1.54 2.74 24.69
CA GLY A 263 -1.98 4.03 25.20
C GLY A 263 -1.91 5.14 24.14
N MET A 264 -0.89 5.12 23.29
CA MET A 264 -0.77 6.06 22.15
C MET A 264 -1.86 5.87 21.10
N LEU A 265 -2.40 4.65 20.98
CA LEU A 265 -3.58 4.34 20.15
C LEU A 265 -4.91 4.75 20.82
N GLY A 266 -4.86 5.49 21.93
CA GLY A 266 -6.03 6.04 22.61
C GLY A 266 -6.74 5.10 23.57
N LEU A 267 -6.18 3.92 23.87
CA LEU A 267 -6.77 3.01 24.84
C LEU A 267 -6.48 3.46 26.28
N SER A 268 -7.51 3.47 27.11
CA SER A 268 -7.35 3.67 28.56
C SER A 268 -6.73 2.45 29.24
N ASP A 269 -6.12 2.63 30.42
CA ASP A 269 -5.55 1.51 31.19
C ASP A 269 -6.55 0.38 31.46
N ALA A 270 -7.81 0.74 31.76
CA ALA A 270 -8.88 -0.24 31.97
C ALA A 270 -9.20 -1.05 30.70
N GLU A 271 -9.18 -0.40 29.53
CA GLU A 271 -9.37 -1.10 28.25
C GLU A 271 -8.18 -1.97 27.89
N ILE A 272 -6.97 -1.49 28.17
CA ILE A 272 -5.73 -2.26 27.97
C ILE A 272 -5.77 -3.53 28.83
N ASP A 273 -6.11 -3.41 30.12
CA ASP A 273 -6.20 -4.56 31.02
C ASP A 273 -7.29 -5.54 30.59
N LEU A 274 -8.45 -5.04 30.16
CA LEU A 274 -9.58 -5.86 29.73
C LEU A 274 -9.29 -6.61 28.42
N LYS A 275 -8.72 -5.93 27.42
CA LYS A 275 -8.53 -6.46 26.06
C LYS A 275 -7.20 -7.19 25.90
N PHE A 276 -6.14 -6.72 26.55
CA PHE A 276 -4.76 -7.17 26.34
C PHE A 276 -4.03 -7.57 27.63
N GLY A 277 -4.70 -7.59 28.78
CA GLY A 277 -4.07 -7.96 30.06
C GLY A 277 -3.38 -9.33 30.01
N PHE A 278 -4.03 -10.33 29.38
CA PHE A 278 -3.44 -11.67 29.22
C PHE A 278 -2.11 -11.64 28.45
N LEU A 279 -2.03 -10.82 27.39
CA LEU A 279 -0.82 -10.66 26.57
C LEU A 279 0.26 -9.96 27.39
N LEU A 280 -0.06 -8.86 28.07
CA LEU A 280 0.90 -8.11 28.87
C LEU A 280 1.48 -8.93 30.03
N GLU A 281 0.67 -9.78 30.67
CA GLU A 281 1.16 -10.70 31.70
C GLU A 281 2.07 -11.78 31.09
N ALA A 282 1.76 -12.29 29.90
CA ALA A 282 2.64 -13.22 29.19
C ALA A 282 3.99 -12.58 28.82
N LEU A 283 3.99 -11.32 28.36
CA LEU A 283 5.23 -10.58 28.08
C LEU A 283 6.09 -10.41 29.34
N LYS A 284 5.47 -10.03 30.48
CA LYS A 284 6.16 -9.90 31.78
C LYS A 284 6.75 -11.21 32.29
N ALA A 285 6.17 -12.35 31.92
CA ALA A 285 6.65 -13.67 32.31
C ALA A 285 7.93 -14.12 31.58
N GLY A 286 8.52 -13.26 30.74
CA GLY A 286 9.78 -13.51 30.04
C GLY A 286 9.58 -13.99 28.61
N ALA A 287 8.67 -13.35 27.86
CA ALA A 287 8.54 -13.62 26.43
C ALA A 287 9.86 -13.30 25.69
N PRO A 288 10.35 -14.19 24.82
CA PRO A 288 11.58 -13.94 24.08
C PRO A 288 11.36 -12.87 23.00
N PRO A 289 12.44 -12.24 22.48
CA PRO A 289 12.36 -11.57 21.18
C PRO A 289 11.78 -12.54 20.16
N HIS A 290 10.79 -12.09 19.39
CA HIS A 290 10.10 -12.94 18.42
C HIS A 290 9.59 -12.09 17.26
N GLY A 291 9.34 -12.77 16.15
CA GLY A 291 8.86 -12.15 14.93
C GLY A 291 8.28 -13.19 14.00
N GLY A 292 7.52 -12.71 13.02
CA GLY A 292 6.82 -13.59 12.12
C GLY A 292 6.32 -12.91 10.86
N ILE A 293 5.64 -13.70 10.05
CA ILE A 293 5.04 -13.29 8.78
C ILE A 293 3.89 -14.23 8.44
N ALA A 294 2.84 -13.67 7.84
CA ALA A 294 1.74 -14.44 7.30
C ALA A 294 1.63 -14.23 5.79
N LEU A 295 1.70 -15.31 5.02
CA LEU A 295 1.56 -15.29 3.55
C LEU A 295 0.14 -15.72 3.14
N GLY A 296 -0.50 -14.96 2.26
CA GLY A 296 -1.80 -15.32 1.70
C GLY A 296 -1.69 -16.38 0.60
N ILE A 297 -2.00 -17.64 0.92
CA ILE A 297 -1.89 -18.77 -0.02
C ILE A 297 -2.78 -18.57 -1.25
N ASP A 298 -4.02 -18.13 -1.05
CA ASP A 298 -4.97 -17.95 -2.15
C ASP A 298 -4.40 -16.95 -3.19
N ARG A 299 -3.74 -15.89 -2.71
CA ARG A 299 -3.16 -14.84 -3.53
C ARG A 299 -1.87 -15.30 -4.21
N LEU A 300 -1.01 -16.01 -3.48
CA LEU A 300 0.19 -16.66 -4.02
C LEU A 300 -0.16 -17.60 -5.18
N THR A 301 -1.13 -18.49 -4.97
CA THR A 301 -1.62 -19.45 -5.97
C THR A 301 -2.14 -18.74 -7.23
N ILE A 302 -2.95 -17.68 -7.08
CA ILE A 302 -3.47 -16.96 -8.23
C ILE A 302 -2.39 -16.21 -9.00
N ARG A 303 -1.46 -15.55 -8.29
CA ARG A 303 -0.44 -14.72 -8.92
C ARG A 303 0.61 -15.52 -9.67
N LEU A 304 0.94 -16.71 -9.18
CA LEU A 304 1.87 -17.62 -9.86
C LEU A 304 1.17 -18.58 -10.83
N GLY A 305 -0.08 -18.94 -10.56
CA GLY A 305 -0.88 -19.83 -11.41
C GLY A 305 -1.64 -19.15 -12.55
N GLY A 306 -1.58 -17.81 -12.65
CA GLY A 306 -2.20 -17.05 -13.74
C GLY A 306 -3.73 -16.93 -13.67
N GLY A 307 -4.32 -17.07 -12.48
CA GLY A 307 -5.77 -16.90 -12.29
C GLY A 307 -6.20 -15.43 -12.31
N GLU A 308 -7.47 -15.18 -12.59
CA GLU A 308 -8.04 -13.81 -12.61
C GLU A 308 -8.75 -13.47 -11.30
N SER A 309 -9.22 -14.47 -10.56
CA SER A 309 -9.96 -14.31 -9.32
C SER A 309 -9.43 -15.19 -8.21
N LEU A 310 -9.43 -14.70 -6.96
CA LEU A 310 -9.20 -15.55 -5.77
C LEU A 310 -10.14 -16.76 -5.71
N ARG A 311 -11.30 -16.67 -6.36
CA ARG A 311 -12.25 -17.79 -6.47
C ARG A 311 -11.70 -18.97 -7.27
N ASP A 312 -10.76 -18.73 -8.17
CA ASP A 312 -10.17 -19.77 -9.02
C ASP A 312 -9.17 -20.64 -8.24
N ALA A 313 -8.70 -20.18 -7.08
CA ALA A 313 -7.80 -20.91 -6.18
C ALA A 313 -8.52 -21.61 -5.01
N ILE A 314 -9.85 -21.42 -4.87
CA ILE A 314 -10.62 -21.92 -3.74
C ILE A 314 -11.68 -22.90 -4.28
N ALA A 315 -11.69 -24.13 -3.78
CA ALA A 315 -12.60 -25.18 -4.26
C ALA A 315 -14.10 -24.79 -4.15
N PHE A 316 -14.50 -24.15 -3.04
CA PHE A 316 -15.89 -23.71 -2.80
C PHE A 316 -15.92 -22.23 -2.36
N PRO A 317 -15.68 -21.30 -3.30
CA PRO A 317 -15.55 -19.89 -2.98
C PRO A 317 -16.90 -19.28 -2.60
N LYS A 318 -16.86 -18.11 -1.96
CA LYS A 318 -18.06 -17.33 -1.61
C LYS A 318 -18.22 -16.12 -2.54
N THR A 319 -19.46 -15.66 -2.68
CA THR A 319 -19.75 -14.41 -3.41
C THR A 319 -19.31 -13.19 -2.61
N THR A 320 -19.31 -12.01 -3.24
CA THR A 320 -19.07 -10.73 -2.55
C THR A 320 -20.12 -10.41 -1.47
N ALA A 321 -21.29 -11.08 -1.52
CA ALA A 321 -22.31 -11.01 -0.48
C ALA A 321 -22.16 -12.10 0.60
N SER A 322 -20.98 -12.70 0.70
CA SER A 322 -20.66 -13.79 1.64
C SER A 322 -21.61 -15.00 1.50
N ARG A 323 -22.06 -15.31 0.27
CA ARG A 323 -22.95 -16.45 -0.01
C ARG A 323 -22.19 -17.64 -0.60
N ALA A 324 -22.54 -18.83 -0.13
CA ALA A 324 -22.07 -20.10 -0.66
C ALA A 324 -23.15 -20.68 -1.58
N LEU A 325 -23.03 -20.43 -2.88
CA LEU A 325 -24.10 -20.77 -3.83
C LEU A 325 -24.26 -22.28 -4.03
N PHE A 326 -23.17 -23.04 -3.95
CA PHE A 326 -23.20 -24.49 -4.10
C PHE A 326 -23.87 -25.17 -2.91
N GLU A 327 -23.57 -24.70 -1.70
CA GLU A 327 -24.05 -25.26 -0.43
C GLU A 327 -25.40 -24.66 0.02
N GLY A 328 -25.83 -23.55 -0.59
CA GLY A 328 -27.02 -22.80 -0.17
C GLY A 328 -26.85 -22.05 1.15
N ALA A 329 -25.64 -21.57 1.47
CA ALA A 329 -25.32 -20.96 2.76
C ALA A 329 -25.15 -19.42 2.70
N PRO A 330 -25.40 -18.69 3.81
CA PRO A 330 -26.02 -19.19 5.05
C PRO A 330 -27.52 -19.48 4.88
N SER A 331 -28.03 -20.40 5.70
CA SER A 331 -29.44 -20.84 5.76
C SER A 331 -30.09 -20.43 7.09
N PRO A 332 -31.44 -20.41 7.17
CA PRO A 332 -32.14 -20.22 8.43
C PRO A 332 -31.77 -21.29 9.48
N VAL A 333 -31.74 -20.88 10.76
CA VAL A 333 -31.47 -21.75 11.91
C VAL A 333 -32.77 -21.97 12.70
N PRO A 334 -33.09 -23.20 13.16
CA PRO A 334 -34.26 -23.45 14.00
C PRO A 334 -34.25 -22.66 15.31
N SER A 335 -35.43 -22.23 15.77
CA SER A 335 -35.56 -21.44 17.01
C SER A 335 -35.13 -22.21 18.27
N ALA A 336 -35.27 -23.53 18.29
CA ALA A 336 -34.80 -24.36 19.39
C ALA A 336 -33.27 -24.29 19.56
N GLU A 337 -32.51 -24.35 18.47
CA GLU A 337 -31.04 -24.24 18.49
C GLU A 337 -30.59 -22.84 18.93
N LEU A 338 -31.31 -21.79 18.50
CA LEU A 338 -31.04 -20.43 18.97
C LEU A 338 -31.30 -20.29 20.47
N ALA A 339 -32.39 -20.87 20.98
CA ALA A 339 -32.73 -20.84 22.40
C ALA A 339 -31.71 -21.60 23.26
N GLU A 340 -31.20 -22.74 22.78
CA GLU A 340 -30.13 -23.50 23.44
C GLU A 340 -28.85 -22.67 23.59
N LEU A 341 -28.55 -21.81 22.62
CA LEU A 341 -27.41 -20.88 22.66
C LEU A 341 -27.72 -19.57 23.40
N GLY A 342 -28.94 -19.38 23.92
CA GLY A 342 -29.37 -18.14 24.54
C GLY A 342 -29.44 -16.95 23.56
N LEU A 343 -29.67 -17.24 22.28
CA LEU A 343 -29.70 -16.26 21.20
C LEU A 343 -31.14 -16.01 20.71
N GLU A 344 -31.40 -14.79 20.27
CA GLU A 344 -32.62 -14.42 19.56
C GLU A 344 -32.24 -13.64 18.29
N LEU A 345 -32.91 -13.95 17.18
CA LEU A 345 -32.75 -13.17 15.95
C LEU A 345 -33.50 -11.85 16.10
N SER A 346 -32.77 -10.75 16.21
CA SER A 346 -33.38 -9.43 16.11
C SER A 346 -33.79 -9.15 14.67
N LYS A 347 -35.00 -8.61 14.47
CA LYS A 347 -35.35 -8.01 13.18
C LYS A 347 -34.42 -6.81 13.00
N ARG A 348 -33.64 -6.78 11.92
CA ARG A 348 -33.05 -5.51 11.47
C ARG A 348 -34.21 -4.54 11.28
N GLY A 349 -34.18 -3.41 11.97
CA GLY A 349 -35.13 -2.33 11.73
C GLY A 349 -35.08 -1.97 10.25
N GLY A 350 -36.13 -2.34 9.52
CA GLY A 350 -36.35 -1.81 8.18
C GLY A 350 -36.60 -0.33 8.36
N GLY A 351 -35.68 0.50 7.86
CA GLY A 351 -36.08 1.81 7.40
C GLY A 351 -37.10 1.58 6.29
N ASP A 352 -38.34 1.98 6.53
CA ASP A 352 -39.28 2.24 5.45
C ASP A 352 -38.64 3.30 4.54
N GLY A 353 -38.44 2.95 3.27
CA GLY A 353 -37.83 3.76 2.22
C GLY A 353 -37.67 2.98 0.94
#